data_AF-A0A447TPI0-F1
#
_entry.id   AF-A0A447TPI0-F1
#
_cell.length_a   1.000
_cell.length_b   1.000
_cell.length_c   1.000
_cell.angle_alpha   90.00
_cell.angle_beta   90.00
_cell.angle_gamma   90.00
#
_symmetry.space_group_name_H-M   'P 1'
#
loop_
_entity.id
_entity.type
_entity.pdbx_description
1 polymer ?
#
loop_
_entity_poly.entity_id
_entity_poly.type
_entity_poly.pdbx_seq_one_letter_code
_entity_poly.pdbx_strand_id
1 'polypeptide(L)' 'MPQGAWTRLDGNGVDVGGCINTLTSHHPSPLAKGNPQHTNLVEIKRA' A
#
# COMPACT_ATOMS: atom_id res chain seq x y z
N MET A 1 -8.81 -2.90 -2.03
CA MET A 1 -8.81 -1.68 -2.86
C MET A 1 -8.11 -2.01 -4.18
N PRO A 2 -8.63 -1.58 -5.35
CA PRO A 2 -7.92 -1.78 -6.61
C PRO A 2 -6.68 -0.87 -6.70
N GLN A 3 -5.74 -1.23 -7.57
CA GLN A 3 -4.56 -0.41 -7.85
C GLN A 3 -4.93 0.85 -8.66
N GLY A 4 -4.11 1.90 -8.56
CA GLY A 4 -4.21 3.10 -9.41
C GLY A 4 -4.92 4.29 -8.77
N ALA A 5 -5.38 4.17 -7.52
CA ALA A 5 -5.86 5.32 -6.76
C ALA A 5 -4.72 6.32 -6.46
N TRP A 6 -5.08 7.60 -6.41
CA TRP A 6 -4.13 8.69 -6.14
C TRP A 6 -3.91 8.85 -4.64
N THR A 7 -2.66 8.94 -4.21
CA THR A 7 -2.33 9.23 -2.81
C THR A 7 -2.77 10.65 -2.44
N ARG A 8 -3.45 10.80 -1.31
CA ARG A 8 -3.84 12.09 -0.74
C ARG A 8 -3.70 12.04 0.77
N LEU A 9 -2.64 12.64 1.30
CA LEU A 9 -2.36 12.66 2.73
C LEU A 9 -3.19 13.74 3.43
N ASP A 10 -3.73 13.41 4.60
CA ASP A 10 -4.30 14.39 5.52
C ASP A 10 -3.21 15.10 6.36
N GLY A 11 -3.63 15.96 7.29
CA GLY A 11 -2.70 16.68 8.18
C GLY A 11 -1.89 15.78 9.13
N ASN A 12 -2.30 14.53 9.31
CA ASN A 12 -1.61 13.53 10.12
C ASN A 12 -0.74 12.59 9.28
N GLY A 13 -0.68 12.78 7.96
CA GLY A 13 0.06 11.91 7.05
C GLY A 13 -0.67 10.62 6.69
N VAL A 14 -1.97 10.49 6.99
CA VAL A 14 -2.78 9.33 6.63
C VAL A 14 -3.31 9.49 5.20
N ASP A 15 -3.16 8.45 4.38
CA ASP A 15 -3.72 8.45 3.03
C ASP A 15 -5.24 8.27 3.04
N VAL A 16 -5.95 9.33 2.68
CA VAL A 16 -7.41 9.37 2.48
C VAL A 16 -7.80 9.28 1.00
N GLY A 17 -6.82 9.08 0.11
CA GLY A 17 -7.00 8.86 -1.33
C GLY A 17 -7.21 7.39 -1.71
N GLY A 18 -6.92 6.45 -0.80
CA GLY A 18 -7.13 5.01 -1.02
C GLY A 18 -6.07 4.36 -1.91
N CYS A 19 -4.86 4.93 -1.98
CA CYS A 19 -3.75 4.36 -2.70
C CYS A 19 -3.23 3.11 -1.98
N ILE A 20 -3.57 1.92 -2.48
CA ILE A 20 -3.21 0.63 -1.86
C ILE A 20 -1.70 0.47 -1.65
N ASN A 21 -0.87 1.11 -2.48
CA ASN A 21 0.58 1.02 -2.37
C ASN A 21 1.12 1.60 -1.05
N THR A 22 0.36 2.46 -0.36
CA THR A 22 0.69 2.97 0.99
C THR A 22 0.70 1.86 2.05
N LEU A 23 0.02 0.74 1.78
CA LEU A 23 -0.05 -0.44 2.65
C LEU A 23 0.90 -1.56 2.22
N THR A 24 1.71 -1.36 1.17
CA THR A 24 2.61 -2.38 0.62
C THR A 24 4.04 -2.21 1.11
N SER A 25 4.77 -3.32 1.24
CA SER A 25 6.21 -3.30 1.52
C SER A 25 7.03 -3.45 0.24
N HIS A 26 8.18 -2.78 0.18
CA HIS A 26 9.09 -2.87 -0.96
C HIS A 26 10.27 -3.80 -0.67
N HIS A 27 10.00 -5.11 -0.62
CA HIS A 27 11.03 -6.14 -0.41
C HIS A 27 11.23 -6.98 -1.68
N PRO A 28 12.11 -6.56 -2.62
CA PRO A 28 12.31 -7.26 -3.87
C PRO A 28 13.01 -8.62 -3.68
N SER A 29 12.64 -9.60 -4.50
CA SER A 29 13.32 -10.91 -4.49
C SER A 29 14.79 -10.80 -4.93
N PRO A 30 15.71 -11.59 -4.34
CA PRO A 30 17.14 -11.48 -4.65
C PRO A 30 17.48 -11.87 -6.09
N LEU A 31 16.73 -12.80 -6.69
CA LEU A 31 16.95 -13.30 -8.05
C LEU A 31 16.31 -12.39 -9.10
N ALA A 32 14.97 -12.29 -9.08
CA ALA A 32 14.22 -11.63 -10.15
C ALA A 32 14.00 -10.12 -9.91
N LYS A 33 14.34 -9.61 -8.73
CA LYS A 33 14.12 -8.21 -8.32
C LYS A 33 12.66 -7.74 -8.39
N GLY A 34 11.72 -8.69 -8.52
CA GLY A 34 10.28 -8.42 -8.47
C GLY A 34 9.82 -8.09 -7.05
N ASN A 35 8.81 -7.22 -6.94
CA ASN A 35 8.25 -6.75 -5.67
C ASN A 35 6.97 -7.52 -5.28
N PRO A 36 6.67 -7.64 -3.98
CA PRO A 36 5.53 -8.45 -3.49
C PRO A 36 4.23 -7.63 -3.38
N GLN A 37 3.92 -6.76 -4.34
CA GLN A 37 2.82 -5.78 -4.23
C GLN A 37 1.43 -6.39 -4.02
N HIS A 38 1.22 -7.65 -4.43
CA HIS A 38 -0.08 -8.34 -4.36
C HIS A 38 -0.19 -9.32 -3.17
N THR A 39 0.81 -9.35 -2.30
CA THR A 39 0.85 -10.22 -1.12
C THR A 39 1.03 -9.36 0.12
N ASN A 40 -0.09 -8.96 0.72
CA ASN A 40 -0.09 -8.07 1.89
C ASN A 40 -0.99 -8.61 2.99
N LEU A 41 -0.59 -8.42 4.23
CA LEU A 41 -1.41 -8.68 5.41
C LEU A 41 -1.68 -7.34 6.10
N VAL A 42 -2.95 -7.05 6.36
CA VAL A 42 -3.39 -5.80 6.99
C VAL A 42 -4.41 -6.09 8.07
N GLU A 43 -4.48 -5.20 9.06
CA GLU A 43 -5.56 -5.17 10.05
C GLU A 43 -6.57 -4.09 9.63
N ILE A 44 -7.87 -4.37 9.84
CA ILE A 44 -8.93 -3.40 9.61
C ILE A 44 -9.64 -3.07 10.92
N LYS A 45 -10.01 -1.80 11.09
CA LYS A 45 -10.84 -1.32 12.20
C LYS A 45 -12.03 -0.56 11.61
N ARG A 46 -13.12 -0.47 12.37
CA ARG A 46 -14.21 0.45 12.01
C ARG A 46 -13.67 1.88 12.03
N ALA A 47 -14.13 2.68 11.07
CA ALA A 47 -13.90 4.12 11.06
C ALA A 47 -14.66 4.79 12.20
#